data_AF-A0A0F9BSH9-F1
#
_entry.id   AF-A0A0F9BSH9-F1
#
_cell.length_a   1.000
_cell.length_b   1.000
_cell.length_c   1.000
_cell.angle_alpha   90.00
_cell.angle_beta   90.00
_cell.angle_gamma   90.00
#
_symmetry.space_group_name_H-M   'P 1'
#
loop_
_entity.id
_entity.type
_entity.pdbx_description
1 polymer ?
#
loop_
_entity_poly.entity_id
_entity_poly.type
_entity_poly.pdbx_seq_one_letter_code
_entity_poly.pdbx_strand_id
1 'polypeptide(L)'
;MTLRKLLSPIRYWWQRRTRGFDDRDLWSLDYAIIKFIYPRLKLFRDQAPQVSTPMHPTQIDESGNPRSLETEEWREILDEMLEGFQLAVEDKCYPLTGDDHKKLDHSMDVFRKWFFALWD
;
A
#
# COMPACT_ATOMS: atom_id res chain seq x y z
N MET A 1 -8.90 30.99 20.28
CA MET A 1 -8.20 29.70 20.03
C MET A 1 -8.10 28.96 21.37
N THR A 2 -8.58 27.73 21.50
CA THR A 2 -8.68 27.03 22.81
C THR A 2 -7.36 26.39 23.22
N LEU A 3 -7.07 26.29 24.52
CA LEU A 3 -5.87 25.66 25.08
C LEU A 3 -5.65 24.22 24.54
N ARG A 4 -6.74 23.49 24.31
CA ARG A 4 -6.72 22.16 23.66
C ARG A 4 -6.05 22.18 22.29
N LYS A 5 -6.30 23.19 21.44
CA LYS A 5 -5.70 23.29 20.10
C LYS A 5 -4.19 23.53 20.13
N LEU A 6 -3.68 24.19 21.17
CA LEU A 6 -2.23 24.43 21.34
C LEU A 6 -1.47 23.17 21.78
N LEU A 7 -2.11 22.29 22.55
CA LEU A 7 -1.48 21.05 23.05
C LEU A 7 -1.63 19.86 22.09
N SER A 8 -2.53 19.94 21.12
CA SER A 8 -2.78 18.85 20.14
C SER A 8 -1.52 18.36 19.41
N PRO A 9 -0.61 19.23 18.89
CA PRO A 9 0.59 18.75 18.20
C PRO A 9 1.52 17.92 19.08
N ILE A 10 1.70 18.34 20.35
CA ILE A 10 2.50 17.62 21.34
C ILE A 10 1.87 16.27 21.65
N ARG A 11 0.54 16.24 21.82
CA ARG A 11 -0.22 14.99 22.04
C ARG A 11 -0.01 14.01 20.89
N TYR A 12 -0.18 14.45 19.65
CA TYR A 12 -0.04 13.58 18.47
C TYR A 12 1.40 13.12 18.26
N TRP A 13 2.38 13.96 18.58
CA TRP A 13 3.78 13.56 18.56
C TRP A 13 4.07 12.46 19.60
N TRP A 14 3.58 12.63 20.84
CA TRP A 14 3.75 11.63 21.89
C TRP A 14 3.08 10.30 21.55
N GLN A 15 1.87 10.34 20.98
CA GLN A 15 1.17 9.16 20.49
C GLN A 15 2.00 8.43 19.43
N ARG A 16 2.45 9.13 18.37
CA ARG A 16 3.32 8.52 17.34
C ARG A 16 4.58 7.89 17.94
N ARG A 17 5.18 8.52 18.95
CA ARG A 17 6.41 7.99 19.57
C ARG A 17 6.19 6.75 20.43
N THR A 18 5.05 6.64 21.10
CA THR A 18 4.76 5.56 22.08
C THR A 18 4.03 4.37 21.48
N ARG A 19 3.16 4.57 20.48
CA ARG A 19 2.38 3.49 19.85
C ARG A 19 2.59 3.34 18.34
N GLY A 20 3.32 4.25 17.70
CA GLY A 20 3.60 4.21 16.25
C GLY A 20 2.56 4.90 15.35
N PHE A 21 1.44 5.36 15.91
CA PHE A 21 0.35 6.06 15.19
C PHE A 21 -0.28 7.12 16.11
N ASP A 22 -1.11 8.04 15.60
CA ASP A 22 -1.88 9.00 16.42
C ASP A 22 -3.39 8.95 16.15
N ASP A 23 -4.20 9.64 16.96
CA ASP A 23 -5.65 9.42 16.95
C ASP A 23 -6.29 9.81 15.61
N ARG A 24 -5.59 10.58 14.78
CA ARG A 24 -6.04 10.94 13.43
C ARG A 24 -6.01 9.73 12.49
N ASP A 25 -5.11 8.79 12.73
CA ASP A 25 -5.03 7.55 11.95
C ASP A 25 -6.26 6.66 12.18
N LEU A 26 -7.00 6.86 13.28
CA LEU A 26 -8.23 6.11 13.60
C LEU A 26 -9.49 6.69 12.93
N TRP A 27 -9.41 7.89 12.36
CA TRP A 27 -10.53 8.48 11.61
C TRP A 27 -10.79 7.74 10.30
N SER A 28 -9.73 7.21 9.68
CA SER A 28 -9.77 6.39 8.47
C SER A 28 -8.56 5.47 8.46
N LEU A 29 -8.74 4.31 9.08
CA LEU A 29 -7.66 3.36 9.32
C LEU A 29 -7.13 2.74 8.02
N ASP A 30 -8.02 2.51 7.06
CA ASP A 30 -7.72 2.10 5.70
C ASP A 30 -6.74 3.06 5.00
N TYR A 31 -7.03 4.36 4.98
CA TYR A 31 -6.13 5.35 4.40
C TYR A 31 -4.83 5.50 5.19
N ALA A 32 -4.88 5.37 6.52
CA ALA A 32 -3.67 5.36 7.35
C ALA A 32 -2.75 4.18 7.01
N ILE A 33 -3.32 2.99 6.79
CA ILE A 33 -2.60 1.80 6.35
C ILE A 33 -2.03 2.00 4.94
N ILE A 34 -2.80 2.53 3.99
CA ILE A 34 -2.30 2.83 2.63
C ILE A 34 -1.14 3.83 2.69
N LYS A 35 -1.25 4.91 3.48
CA LYS A 35 -0.17 5.89 3.71
C LYS A 35 1.08 5.26 4.32
N PHE A 36 0.90 4.24 5.17
CA PHE A 36 2.02 3.47 5.71
C PHE A 36 2.66 2.57 4.65
N ILE A 37 1.86 1.87 3.83
CA ILE A 37 2.35 0.90 2.84
C ILE A 37 3.00 1.59 1.63
N TYR A 38 2.34 2.59 1.05
CA TYR A 38 2.73 3.21 -0.23
C TYR A 38 4.23 3.53 -0.38
N PRO A 39 4.89 4.28 0.52
CA PRO A 39 6.30 4.60 0.35
C PRO A 39 7.22 3.36 0.44
N ARG A 40 6.81 2.34 1.20
CA ARG A 40 7.58 1.08 1.34
C ARG A 40 7.39 0.20 0.11
N LEU A 41 6.16 0.08 -0.37
CA LEU A 41 5.84 -0.65 -1.59
C LEU A 41 6.54 -0.04 -2.80
N LYS A 42 6.64 1.29 -2.87
CA LYS A 42 7.37 1.99 -3.93
C LYS A 42 8.86 1.63 -3.92
N LEU A 43 9.49 1.63 -2.75
CA LEU A 43 10.89 1.22 -2.62
C LEU A 43 11.07 -0.29 -2.92
N PHE A 44 10.16 -1.12 -2.44
CA PHE A 44 10.15 -2.56 -2.69
C PHE A 44 10.07 -2.87 -4.18
N ARG A 45 9.20 -2.17 -4.93
CA ARG A 45 9.08 -2.26 -6.39
C ARG A 45 10.39 -1.96 -7.12
N ASP A 46 11.18 -1.01 -6.62
CA ASP A 46 12.45 -0.68 -7.25
C ASP A 46 13.55 -1.70 -6.95
N GLN A 47 13.51 -2.33 -5.76
CA GLN A 47 14.58 -3.18 -5.23
C GLN A 47 14.34 -4.69 -5.40
N ALA A 48 13.21 -5.21 -4.92
CA ALA A 48 12.98 -6.65 -4.75
C ALA A 48 12.93 -7.46 -6.05
N PRO A 49 12.30 -6.99 -7.16
CA PRO A 49 12.25 -7.76 -8.41
C PRO A 49 13.62 -8.07 -9.05
N GLN A 50 14.70 -7.44 -8.57
CA GLN A 50 16.08 -7.71 -9.02
C GLN A 50 16.72 -8.91 -8.32
N VAL A 51 16.18 -9.34 -7.19
CA VAL A 51 16.75 -10.38 -6.32
C VAL A 51 15.89 -11.63 -6.36
N SER A 52 14.56 -11.48 -6.29
CA SER A 52 13.63 -12.60 -6.36
C SER A 52 12.28 -12.21 -6.98
N THR A 53 11.61 -13.20 -7.56
CA THR A 53 10.24 -13.07 -8.06
C THR A 53 9.35 -14.17 -7.46
N PRO A 54 8.08 -13.86 -7.14
CA PRO A 54 7.20 -14.85 -6.56
C PRO A 54 6.63 -15.80 -7.62
N MET A 55 6.11 -16.93 -7.16
CA MET A 55 5.36 -17.84 -8.01
C MET A 55 3.94 -17.31 -8.25
N HIS A 56 3.43 -17.47 -9.45
CA HIS A 56 2.07 -17.11 -9.81
C HIS A 56 1.06 -18.00 -9.07
N PRO A 57 0.04 -17.42 -8.39
CA PRO A 57 -0.83 -18.15 -7.48
C PRO A 57 -1.77 -19.15 -8.18
N THR A 58 -2.05 -18.95 -9.47
CA THR A 58 -3.04 -19.77 -10.22
C THR A 58 -2.53 -20.28 -11.57
N GLN A 59 -1.31 -19.94 -11.98
CA GLN A 59 -0.78 -20.36 -13.28
C GLN A 59 0.22 -21.46 -13.01
N ILE A 60 0.12 -22.50 -13.83
CA ILE A 60 0.92 -23.71 -13.72
C ILE A 60 1.80 -23.81 -14.97
N ASP A 61 3.05 -24.21 -14.80
CA ASP A 61 3.98 -24.45 -15.89
C ASP A 61 3.74 -25.80 -16.58
N GLU A 62 4.52 -26.08 -17.63
CA GLU A 62 4.43 -27.34 -18.39
C GLU A 62 4.72 -28.59 -17.54
N SER A 63 5.38 -28.42 -16.40
CA SER A 63 5.74 -29.49 -15.46
C SER A 63 4.70 -29.70 -14.35
N GLY A 64 3.61 -28.93 -14.33
CA GLY A 64 2.58 -29.03 -13.30
C GLY A 64 2.87 -28.26 -12.01
N ASN A 65 3.89 -27.40 -11.98
CA ASN A 65 4.25 -26.58 -10.82
C ASN A 65 3.73 -25.15 -10.98
N PRO A 66 3.53 -24.38 -9.89
CA PRO A 66 3.25 -22.95 -10.01
C PRO A 66 4.31 -22.26 -10.88
N ARG A 67 3.88 -21.41 -11.81
CA ARG A 67 4.79 -20.71 -12.72
C ARG A 67 5.54 -19.61 -11.96
N SER A 68 6.86 -19.49 -12.11
CA SER A 68 7.59 -18.30 -11.62
C SER A 68 7.21 -17.07 -12.44
N LEU A 69 7.02 -15.92 -11.78
CA LEU A 69 6.90 -14.65 -12.50
C LEU A 69 8.26 -14.23 -13.06
N GLU A 70 8.24 -13.60 -14.22
CA GLU A 70 9.37 -12.82 -14.71
C GLU A 70 9.47 -11.49 -13.95
N THR A 71 10.68 -10.92 -13.88
CA THR A 71 10.93 -9.66 -13.15
C THR A 71 10.01 -8.53 -13.61
N GLU A 72 9.76 -8.41 -14.91
CA GLU A 72 8.91 -7.35 -15.44
C GLU A 72 7.43 -7.57 -15.12
N GLU A 73 6.94 -8.81 -15.20
CA GLU A 73 5.56 -9.13 -14.81
C GLU A 73 5.31 -8.79 -13.33
N TRP A 74 6.30 -9.04 -12.47
CA TRP A 74 6.19 -8.67 -11.06
C TRP A 74 6.21 -7.15 -10.85
N ARG A 75 7.03 -6.42 -11.62
CA ARG A 75 7.04 -4.94 -11.59
C ARG A 75 5.70 -4.36 -12.01
N GLU A 76 5.08 -4.89 -13.07
CA GLU A 76 3.76 -4.46 -13.53
C GLU A 76 2.69 -4.65 -12.46
N ILE A 77 2.67 -5.82 -11.80
CA ILE A 77 1.74 -6.09 -10.69
C ILE A 77 1.95 -5.12 -9.52
N LEU A 78 3.20 -4.78 -9.18
CA LEU A 78 3.50 -3.81 -8.13
C LEU A 78 3.09 -2.38 -8.55
N ASP A 79 3.27 -2.03 -9.81
CA ASP A 79 2.85 -0.75 -10.36
C ASP A 79 1.31 -0.60 -10.31
N GLU A 80 0.55 -1.66 -10.64
CA GLU A 80 -0.91 -1.70 -10.46
C GLU A 80 -1.35 -1.39 -9.02
N MET A 81 -0.66 -1.94 -8.01
CA MET A 81 -0.95 -1.61 -6.60
C MET A 81 -0.63 -0.14 -6.29
N LEU A 82 0.50 0.36 -6.79
CA LEU A 82 1.00 1.71 -6.51
C LEU A 82 0.10 2.79 -7.11
N GLU A 83 -0.50 2.54 -8.27
CA GLU A 83 -1.35 3.52 -8.94
C GLU A 83 -2.54 3.96 -8.09
N GLY A 84 -3.31 3.03 -7.50
CA GLY A 84 -4.42 3.39 -6.62
C GLY A 84 -3.95 3.95 -5.27
N PHE A 85 -2.85 3.42 -4.72
CA PHE A 85 -2.32 3.90 -3.44
C PHE A 85 -1.81 5.33 -3.56
N GLN A 86 -1.24 5.71 -4.69
CA GLN A 86 -0.84 7.09 -4.96
C GLN A 86 -2.05 8.04 -4.89
N LEU A 87 -3.20 7.67 -5.47
CA LEU A 87 -4.43 8.48 -5.40
C LEU A 87 -4.88 8.69 -3.94
N ALA A 88 -4.82 7.64 -3.12
CA ALA A 88 -5.20 7.70 -1.71
C ALA A 88 -4.24 8.56 -0.86
N VAL A 89 -2.96 8.64 -1.26
CA VAL A 89 -1.93 9.40 -0.53
C VAL A 89 -1.85 10.85 -0.98
N GLU A 90 -2.14 11.16 -2.25
CA GLU A 90 -1.99 12.51 -2.80
C GLU A 90 -3.01 13.53 -2.27
N ASP A 91 -3.95 13.15 -1.40
CA ASP A 91 -4.86 14.06 -0.66
C ASP A 91 -5.65 15.04 -1.55
N LYS A 92 -5.76 14.75 -2.86
CA LYS A 92 -6.38 15.66 -3.84
C LYS A 92 -7.91 15.61 -3.82
N CYS A 93 -8.51 14.49 -3.41
CA CYS A 93 -9.96 14.30 -3.43
C CYS A 93 -10.41 13.33 -2.32
N TYR A 94 -10.37 13.71 -1.03
CA TYR A 94 -11.04 12.91 0.00
C TYR A 94 -12.49 13.40 0.22
N PRO A 95 -13.50 12.52 0.16
CA PRO A 95 -13.43 11.11 -0.26
C PRO A 95 -13.21 10.96 -1.77
N LEU A 96 -12.51 9.90 -2.20
CA LEU A 96 -12.36 9.59 -3.63
C LEU A 96 -13.75 9.32 -4.21
N THR A 97 -14.01 9.76 -5.44
CA THR A 97 -15.32 9.62 -6.08
C THR A 97 -15.21 9.02 -7.46
N GLY A 98 -16.24 8.30 -7.88
CA GLY A 98 -16.35 7.81 -9.26
C GLY A 98 -15.22 6.84 -9.62
N ASP A 99 -14.48 7.18 -10.66
CA ASP A 99 -13.47 6.28 -11.23
C ASP A 99 -12.21 6.16 -10.36
N ASP A 100 -11.86 7.18 -9.57
CA ASP A 100 -10.73 7.10 -8.64
C ASP A 100 -10.97 6.07 -7.53
N HIS A 101 -12.23 5.95 -7.07
CA HIS A 101 -12.59 4.93 -6.08
C HIS A 101 -12.46 3.53 -6.67
N LYS A 102 -12.94 3.31 -7.91
CA LYS A 102 -12.80 2.01 -8.59
C LYS A 102 -11.33 1.65 -8.82
N LYS A 103 -10.50 2.63 -9.12
CA LYS A 103 -9.06 2.43 -9.31
C LYS A 103 -8.37 2.03 -8.01
N LEU A 104 -8.74 2.67 -6.90
CA LEU A 104 -8.26 2.25 -5.57
C LEU A 104 -8.74 0.84 -5.21
N ASP A 105 -10.02 0.52 -5.44
CA ASP A 105 -10.58 -0.81 -5.17
C ASP A 105 -9.83 -1.90 -5.96
N HIS A 106 -9.61 -1.67 -7.26
CA HIS A 106 -8.84 -2.58 -8.09
C HIS A 106 -7.41 -2.77 -7.56
N SER A 107 -6.73 -1.68 -7.20
CA SER A 107 -5.37 -1.75 -6.65
C SER A 107 -5.33 -2.51 -5.33
N MET A 108 -6.36 -2.38 -4.49
CA MET A 108 -6.52 -3.14 -3.25
C MET A 108 -6.76 -4.63 -3.49
N ASP A 109 -7.51 -4.99 -4.53
CA ASP A 109 -7.70 -6.40 -4.91
C ASP A 109 -6.40 -7.04 -5.37
N VAL A 110 -5.60 -6.33 -6.18
CA VAL A 110 -4.26 -6.77 -6.60
C VAL A 110 -3.36 -6.92 -5.38
N PHE A 111 -3.32 -5.91 -4.51
CA PHE A 111 -2.54 -5.97 -3.26
C PHE A 111 -2.95 -7.16 -2.39
N ARG A 112 -4.25 -7.39 -2.18
CA ARG A 112 -4.76 -8.51 -1.39
C ARG A 112 -4.32 -9.85 -1.98
N LYS A 113 -4.43 -10.01 -3.30
CA LYS A 113 -4.05 -11.25 -4.00
C LYS A 113 -2.57 -11.60 -3.77
N TRP A 114 -1.71 -10.59 -3.71
CA TRP A 114 -0.26 -10.75 -3.66
C TRP A 114 0.36 -10.37 -2.32
N PHE A 115 -0.43 -10.13 -1.27
CA PHE A 115 0.06 -9.63 0.02
C PHE A 115 1.18 -10.50 0.61
N PHE A 116 1.03 -11.82 0.55
CA PHE A 116 2.02 -12.78 1.06
C PHE A 116 3.21 -13.01 0.12
N ALA A 117 3.24 -12.35 -1.03
CA ALA A 117 4.34 -12.35 -1.98
C ALA A 117 5.24 -11.11 -1.87
N LEU A 118 4.95 -10.19 -0.94
CA LEU A 118 5.74 -8.99 -0.68
C LEU A 118 6.93 -9.28 0.23
N TRP A 119 7.84 -10.14 -0.22
CA TRP A 119 9.10 -10.49 0.43
C TRP A 119 10.26 -10.41 -0.56
N ASP A 120 11.47 -10.23 -0.03
CA ASP A 120 12.74 -10.21 -0.77
C ASP A 120 13.75 -11.15 -0.08
#